data_AF-A0A7S4H0A2-F1
#
_entry.id   AF-A0A7S4H0A2-F1
#
_cell.length_a   1.000
_cell.length_b   1.000
_cell.length_c   1.000
_cell.angle_alpha   90.00
_cell.angle_beta   90.00
_cell.angle_gamma   90.00
#
_symmetry.space_group_name_H-M   'P 1'
#
loop_
_entity.id
_entity.type
_entity.pdbx_description
1 polymer ?
#
loop_
_entity_poly.entity_id
_entity_poly.type
_entity_poly.pdbx_seq_one_letter_code
_entity_poly.pdbx_strand_id
1 'polypeptide(L)' 'MEENINVLDVALNPEEMLQITALDTASNAFFSRHDPARVEWLTNRKLDV' A
#
# COMPACT_ATOMS: atom_id res chain seq x y z
N MET A 1 18.27 3.02 1.48
CA MET A 1 17.96 1.63 1.02
C MET A 1 18.50 0.60 2.00
N GLU A 2 19.71 0.78 2.53
CA GLU A 2 20.34 -0.11 3.51
C GLU A 2 19.42 -0.46 4.70
N GLU A 3 18.83 0.55 5.35
CA GLU A 3 17.91 0.34 6.49
C GLU A 3 16.68 -0.52 6.12
N ASN A 4 16.06 -0.31 4.95
CA ASN A 4 14.90 -1.10 4.51
C ASN A 4 15.23 -2.59 4.30
N ILE A 5 16.50 -2.92 4.04
CA ILE A 5 16.97 -4.30 3.85
C ILE A 5 17.33 -4.94 5.19
N ASN A 6 17.78 -4.15 6.16
CA ASN A 6 18.19 -4.59 7.50
C ASN A 6 16.99 -4.89 8.43
N VAL A 7 15.95 -5.55 7.92
CA VAL A 7 14.76 -5.98 8.69
C VAL A 7 14.61 -7.50 8.75
N LEU A 8 15.54 -8.25 8.15
CA LEU A 8 15.44 -9.71 7.98
C LEU A 8 15.85 -10.52 9.22
N ASP A 9 16.48 -9.88 10.19
CA ASP A 9 16.99 -10.46 11.45
C ASP A 9 16.11 -10.14 12.66
N VAL A 10 14.98 -9.47 12.46
CA VAL A 10 13.97 -9.16 13.49
C VAL A 10 12.63 -9.80 13.15
N ALA A 11 11.81 -10.06 14.17
CA ALA A 11 10.46 -10.58 14.00
C ALA A 11 9.50 -9.92 15.00
N LEU A 12 8.30 -9.62 14.53
CA LEU A 12 7.21 -9.14 15.37
C LEU A 12 6.55 -10.30 16.09
N ASN A 13 6.20 -10.09 17.35
CA ASN A 13 5.46 -11.05 18.16
C ASN A 13 3.95 -11.01 17.83
N PRO A 14 3.16 -12.00 18.29
CA PRO A 14 1.73 -12.06 17.97
C PRO A 14 0.91 -10.85 18.45
N GLU A 15 1.28 -10.24 19.59
CA GLU A 15 0.58 -9.05 20.11
C GLU A 15 0.85 -7.82 19.24
N GLU A 16 2.09 -7.62 18.80
CA GLU A 16 2.47 -6.56 17.86
C GLU A 16 1.73 -6.72 16.52
N MET A 17 1.61 -7.94 16.02
CA MET A 17 0.83 -8.24 14.81
C MET A 17 -0.67 -7.91 14.97
N LEU A 18 -1.24 -8.14 16.16
CA LEU A 18 -2.63 -7.77 16.46
C LEU A 18 -2.82 -6.26 16.48
N GLN A 19 -1.88 -5.52 17.08
CA GLN A 19 -1.92 -4.05 17.11
C GLN A 19 -1.88 -3.46 15.69
N ILE A 20 -1.04 -4.00 14.81
CA ILE A 20 -0.96 -3.57 13.40
C ILE A 20 -2.28 -3.84 12.67
N THR A 21 -2.89 -5.01 12.88
CA THR A 21 -4.15 -5.37 12.24
C THR A 21 -5.29 -4.40 12.63
N ALA A 22 -5.27 -3.90 13.86
CA ALA A 22 -6.26 -2.92 14.34
C ALA A 22 -6.17 -1.55 13.63
N LEU A 23 -5.08 -1.28 12.88
CA LEU A 23 -4.89 -0.05 12.12
C LEU A 23 -5.50 -0.11 10.71
N ASP A 24 -6.05 -1.25 10.28
CA ASP A 24 -6.67 -1.37 8.96
C ASP A 24 -7.89 -0.44 8.85
N THR A 25 -7.85 0.46 7.86
CA THR A 25 -8.95 1.39 7.57
C THR A 25 -9.82 0.91 6.42
N ALA A 26 -9.49 -0.24 5.81
CA ALA A 26 -10.12 -0.76 4.60
C ALA A 26 -10.18 0.27 3.45
N SER A 27 -9.27 1.26 3.45
CA SER A 27 -9.26 2.38 2.52
C SER A 27 -7.93 2.50 1.79
N ASN A 28 -7.99 2.84 0.50
CA ASN A 28 -6.79 3.12 -0.28
C ASN A 28 -6.33 4.56 -0.01
N ALA A 29 -5.04 4.75 0.28
CA ALA A 29 -4.47 6.07 0.58
C ALA A 29 -4.47 7.07 -0.60
N PHE A 30 -4.77 6.62 -1.83
CA PHE A 30 -4.80 7.45 -3.03
C PHE A 30 -6.18 7.46 -3.69
N PHE A 31 -6.59 6.32 -4.26
CA PHE A 31 -7.87 6.20 -4.95
C PHE A 31 -8.35 4.75 -5.06
N SER A 32 -9.66 4.56 -5.20
CA SER A 32 -10.24 3.25 -5.46
C SER A 32 -10.00 2.81 -6.90
N ARG A 33 -9.58 1.56 -7.11
CA ARG A 33 -9.46 0.96 -8.46
C ARG A 33 -10.81 0.67 -9.12
N HIS A 34 -11.89 0.68 -8.33
CA HIS A 34 -13.25 0.51 -8.83
C HIS A 34 -13.92 1.85 -9.16
N ASP A 35 -13.25 2.98 -8.95
CA ASP A 35 -13.76 4.30 -9.33
C ASP A 35 -13.62 4.49 -10.86
N PRO A 36 -14.74 4.54 -11.62
CA PRO A 36 -14.69 4.65 -13.07
C PRO A 36 -13.95 5.90 -13.56
N ALA A 37 -14.02 7.01 -12.82
CA ALA A 37 -13.32 8.24 -13.17
C ALA A 37 -11.79 8.10 -13.07
N ARG A 38 -11.31 7.30 -12.10
CA ARG A 38 -9.87 7.01 -11.93
C ARG A 38 -9.38 6.05 -13.01
N VAL A 39 -10.21 5.10 -13.42
CA VAL A 39 -9.92 4.21 -14.53
C VAL A 39 -9.77 5.01 -15.82
N GLU A 40 -10.73 5.87 -16.14
CA GLU A 40 -10.68 6.73 -17.32
C GLU A 40 -9.45 7.65 -17.33
N TRP A 41 -9.14 8.27 -16.18
CA TRP A 41 -7.94 9.10 -16.02
C TRP A 41 -6.65 8.31 -16.31
N LEU A 42 -6.51 7.09 -15.80
CA LEU A 42 -5.34 6.24 -16.03
C LEU A 42 -5.20 5.81 -17.48
N THR A 43 -6.30 5.39 -18.13
CA THR A 43 -6.27 4.88 -19.51
C THR A 43 -6.05 5.97 -20.55
N ASN A 44 -6.42 7.21 -20.22
CA ASN A 44 -6.23 8.35 -21.12
C ASN A 44 -4.81 8.94 -21.08
N ARG A 45 -3.92 8.44 -20.22
CA ARG A 45 -2.51 8.86 -20.19
C ARG A 45 -1.82 8.44 -21.48
N LYS A 46 -1.32 9.43 -22.24
CA LYS A 46 -0.39 9.21 -23.35
C LYS A 46 1.02 9.41 -22.82
N LEU A 47 1.83 8.36 -22.88
CA LEU A 47 3.21 8.37 -22.44
C LEU A 47 4.08 8.04 -23.65
N ASP A 48 5.11 8.84 -23.89
CA ASP A 48 6.16 8.56 -24.85
C ASP A 48 7.34 7.98 -24.06
N VAL A 49 7.17 6.71 -23.66
CA VAL A 49 8.07 5.97 -22.76
C VAL A 49 8.23 4.53 -23.25
#